data_AF-A0AAV0TCN5-F1
#
_entry.id   AF-A0AAV0TCN5-F1
#
_cell.length_a   1.000
_cell.length_b   1.000
_cell.length_c   1.000
_cell.angle_alpha   90.00
_cell.angle_beta   90.00
_cell.angle_gamma   90.00
#
_symmetry.space_group_name_H-M   'P 1'
#
loop_
_entity.id
_entity.type
_entity.pdbx_description
1 polymer ?
#
loop_
_entity_poly.entity_id
_entity_poly.type
_entity_poly.pdbx_seq_one_letter_code
_entity_poly.pdbx_strand_id
1 'polypeptide(L)'
;MTGRNALMLVLQRHVKSGIVVAFTLNLGTDSVKKTSYMSITIHSIDEKFNLNVRTLHLGPNRETSHTAVMVLDGFKAGLAVCVFREDVFDKLS
;
A
#
# COMPACT_ATOMS: atom_id res chain seq x y z
N MET A 1 14.36 -21.71 26.62
CA MET A 1 13.86 -20.83 25.54
C MET A 1 14.86 -19.70 25.38
N THR A 2 15.46 -19.51 24.20
CA THR A 2 16.46 -18.46 23.98
C THR A 2 15.79 -17.07 23.91
N GLY A 3 16.53 -16.00 24.23
CA GLY A 3 16.01 -14.63 24.18
C GLY A 3 15.44 -14.24 22.81
N ARG A 4 16.06 -14.75 21.73
CA ARG A 4 15.57 -14.61 20.35
C ARG A 4 14.16 -15.19 20.18
N ASN A 5 13.88 -16.37 20.74
CA ASN A 5 12.57 -17.01 20.61
C ASN A 5 11.49 -16.26 21.39
N ALA A 6 11.83 -15.71 22.56
CA ALA A 6 10.93 -14.86 23.33
C ALA A 6 10.58 -13.55 22.59
N LEU A 7 11.59 -12.89 22.00
CA LEU A 7 11.39 -11.67 21.20
C LEU A 7 10.51 -11.94 19.97
N MET A 8 10.77 -13.02 19.22
CA MET A 8 9.96 -13.41 18.07
C MET A 8 8.49 -13.63 18.43
N LEU A 9 8.22 -14.26 19.58
CA LEU A 9 6.86 -14.48 20.08
C LEU A 9 6.13 -13.18 20.42
N VAL A 10 6.82 -12.21 21.04
CA VAL A 10 6.25 -10.90 21.37
C VAL A 10 5.92 -10.14 20.09
N LEU A 11 6.86 -10.09 19.16
CA LEU A 11 6.66 -9.41 17.88
C LEU A 11 5.54 -10.09 17.07
N GLN A 12 5.48 -11.42 17.04
CA GLN A 12 4.42 -12.14 16.32
C GLN A 12 3.03 -11.87 16.92
N ARG A 13 2.91 -11.70 18.25
CA ARG A 13 1.66 -11.27 18.89
C ARG A 13 1.28 -9.84 18.51
N HIS A 14 2.26 -8.94 18.43
CA HIS A 14 2.04 -7.56 18.02
C HIS A 14 1.56 -7.48 16.57
N VAL A 15 2.22 -8.20 15.66
CA VAL A 15 1.87 -8.32 14.24
C VAL A 15 0.51 -9.00 14.03
N LYS A 16 0.15 -10.01 14.82
CA LYS A 16 -1.18 -10.64 14.76
C LYS A 16 -2.34 -9.72 15.17
N SER A 17 -2.07 -8.58 15.81
CA SER A 17 -3.10 -7.66 16.30
C SER A 17 -3.61 -6.64 15.27
N GLY A 18 -3.03 -6.57 14.06
CA GLY A 18 -3.44 -5.54 13.11
C GLY A 18 -2.73 -5.61 11.75
N ILE A 19 -3.12 -4.67 10.88
CA ILE A 19 -2.69 -4.58 9.48
C ILE A 19 -1.18 -4.42 9.41
N VAL A 20 -0.50 -5.44 8.89
CA VAL A 20 0.94 -5.41 8.58
C VAL A 20 1.16 -4.96 7.14
N VAL A 21 0.38 -3.96 6.74
CA VAL A 21 0.39 -3.43 5.38
C VAL A 21 0.29 -1.92 5.48
N ALA A 22 1.32 -1.22 5.00
CA ALA A 22 1.30 0.21 4.83
C ALA A 22 1.30 0.53 3.34
N PHE A 23 0.64 1.62 2.98
CA PHE A 23 0.59 2.10 1.60
C PHE A 23 1.26 3.47 1.54
N THR A 24 2.18 3.62 0.59
CA THR A 24 2.69 4.92 0.19
C THR A 24 2.03 5.30 -1.12
N LEU A 25 1.35 6.44 -1.13
CA LEU A 25 0.80 7.01 -2.34
C LEU A 25 1.73 8.12 -2.84
N ASN A 26 2.28 7.95 -4.03
CA ASN A 26 3.08 8.97 -4.69
C ASN A 26 2.28 9.61 -5.81
N LEU A 27 2.07 10.91 -5.71
CA LEU A 27 1.39 11.74 -6.69
C LEU A 27 2.41 12.69 -7.28
N GLY A 28 2.41 12.84 -8.59
CA GLY A 28 3.22 13.88 -9.20
C GLY A 28 2.71 14.28 -10.57
N THR A 29 3.25 15.39 -11.05
CA THR A 29 2.86 16.00 -12.31
C THR A 29 4.10 16.23 -13.14
N ASP A 30 4.09 15.71 -14.37
CA ASP A 30 5.08 16.02 -15.38
C ASP A 30 4.61 17.27 -16.13
N SER A 31 5.24 18.41 -15.82
CA SER A 31 4.89 19.71 -16.39
C SER A 31 5.28 19.86 -17.86
N VAL A 32 6.19 19.03 -18.36
CA VAL A 32 6.64 18.99 -19.76
C VAL A 32 5.64 18.18 -20.58
N LYS A 33 5.27 16.99 -20.10
CA LYS A 33 4.29 16.11 -20.76
C LYS A 33 2.84 16.50 -20.50
N LYS A 34 2.60 17.44 -19.58
CA LYS A 34 1.26 17.85 -19.12
C LYS A 34 0.43 16.66 -18.62
N THR A 35 1.08 15.72 -17.94
CA THR A 35 0.45 14.50 -17.42
C THR A 35 0.63 14.39 -15.93
N SER A 36 -0.40 13.93 -15.24
CA SER A 36 -0.31 13.55 -13.85
C SER A 36 -0.07 12.04 -13.73
N TYR A 37 0.71 11.63 -12.73
CA TYR A 37 0.96 10.24 -12.43
C TYR A 37 0.62 9.93 -10.97
N MET A 38 0.32 8.67 -10.75
CA MET A 38 0.03 8.12 -9.43
C MET A 38 0.71 6.76 -9.34
N SER A 39 1.37 6.48 -8.22
CA SER A 39 1.85 5.13 -7.93
C SER A 39 1.56 4.77 -6.50
N ILE A 40 1.18 3.52 -6.27
CA ILE A 40 0.96 2.96 -4.95
C ILE A 40 2.14 2.06 -4.66
N THR A 41 2.81 2.26 -3.53
CA THR A 41 3.77 1.29 -3.00
C THR A 41 3.17 0.63 -1.77
N ILE A 42 3.18 -0.69 -1.78
CA ILE A 42 2.62 -1.54 -0.74
C ILE A 42 3.80 -2.11 0.03
N HIS A 43 3.79 -1.89 1.34
CA HIS A 43 4.80 -2.36 2.26
C HIS A 43 4.14 -3.37 3.19
N SER A 44 4.64 -4.60 3.25
CA SER A 44 4.16 -5.60 4.20
C SER A 44 5.29 -6.31 4.91
N ILE A 45 5.03 -6.80 6.12
CA ILE A 45 6.01 -7.60 6.87
C ILE A 45 5.44 -9.01 7.02
N ASP A 46 6.25 -10.02 6.69
CA ASP A 46 5.83 -11.43 6.81
C ASP A 46 5.98 -11.95 8.26
N GLU A 47 5.55 -13.19 8.50
CA GLU A 47 5.63 -13.85 9.81
C GLU A 47 7.08 -14.06 10.32
N LYS A 48 8.06 -13.88 9.43
CA LYS A 48 9.50 -13.96 9.69
C LYS A 48 10.15 -12.57 9.83
N PHE A 49 9.36 -11.49 9.83
CA PHE A 49 9.82 -10.10 9.88
C PHE A 49 10.57 -9.61 8.65
N ASN A 50 10.41 -10.26 7.50
CA ASN A 50 10.95 -9.73 6.25
C ASN A 50 10.03 -8.65 5.69
N LEU A 51 10.63 -7.52 5.31
CA LEU A 51 9.93 -6.45 4.60
C LEU A 51 9.75 -6.83 3.13
N ASN A 52 8.50 -6.89 2.69
CA ASN A 52 8.10 -7.05 1.31
C ASN A 52 7.61 -5.70 0.78
N VAL A 53 8.10 -5.31 -0.40
CA VAL A 53 7.73 -4.06 -1.06
C VAL A 53 7.27 -4.36 -2.47
N ARG A 54 6.09 -3.86 -2.85
CA ARG A 54 5.58 -3.94 -4.22
C ARG A 54 5.06 -2.59 -4.65
N THR A 55 5.54 -2.11 -5.80
CA THR A 55 5.04 -0.87 -6.42
C THR A 55 4.08 -1.20 -7.55
N LEU A 56 2.89 -0.61 -7.51
CA LEU A 56 1.93 -0.57 -8.58
C LEU A 56 1.97 0.81 -9.24
N HIS A 57 2.30 0.83 -10.53
CA HIS A 57 2.21 2.06 -11.31
C HIS A 57 0.79 2.18 -11.85
N LEU A 58 0.06 3.21 -11.42
CA LEU A 58 -1.21 3.56 -12.05
C LEU A 58 -0.86 4.46 -13.23
N GLY A 59 -1.33 4.07 -14.41
CA GLY A 59 -0.97 4.73 -15.66
C GLY A 59 -1.20 6.26 -15.65
N PRO A 60 -0.62 6.97 -16.64
CA PRO A 60 -0.71 8.43 -16.70
C PRO A 60 -2.17 8.88 -16.77
N ASN A 61 -2.56 9.77 -15.85
CA ASN A 61 -3.84 10.45 -15.92
C ASN A 61 -3.69 11.66 -16.83
N ARG A 62 -4.47 11.68 -17.91
CA ARG A 62 -4.44 12.77 -18.92
C ARG A 62 -5.02 14.07 -18.36
N GLU A 63 -5.79 13.99 -17.28
CA GLU A 63 -6.24 15.15 -16.54
C GLU A 63 -5.15 15.59 -15.55
N THR A 64 -4.77 16.86 -15.63
CA THR A 64 -3.70 17.45 -14.79
C THR A 64 -4.10 17.62 -13.33
N SER A 65 -5.37 17.41 -12.97
CA SER A 65 -5.88 17.61 -11.61
C SER A 65 -5.94 16.29 -10.84
N HIS A 66 -5.13 16.14 -9.80
CA HIS A 66 -5.31 15.10 -8.78
C HIS A 66 -6.48 15.47 -7.86
N THR A 67 -7.71 15.33 -8.34
CA THR A 67 -8.86 15.47 -7.45
C THR A 67 -8.88 14.31 -6.44
N ALA A 68 -9.40 14.56 -5.24
CA ALA A 68 -9.48 13.54 -4.20
C ALA A 68 -10.24 12.28 -4.66
N VAL A 69 -11.29 12.48 -5.48
CA VAL A 69 -12.08 11.38 -6.08
C VAL A 69 -11.23 10.54 -7.02
N MET A 70 -10.50 11.17 -7.95
CA MET A 70 -9.64 10.44 -8.89
C MET A 70 -8.51 9.68 -8.19
N VAL A 71 -7.93 10.27 -7.15
CA VAL A 71 -6.90 9.62 -6.34
C VAL A 71 -7.48 8.40 -5.62
N LEU A 72 -8.68 8.52 -5.05
CA LEU A 72 -9.35 7.41 -4.37
C LEU A 72 -9.73 6.29 -5.35
N ASP A 73 -10.24 6.63 -6.53
CA ASP A 73 -10.62 5.65 -7.55
C ASP A 73 -9.39 4.92 -8.11
N GLY A 74 -8.31 5.66 -8.39
CA GLY A 74 -7.02 5.06 -8.75
C GLY A 74 -6.50 4.14 -7.66
N PHE A 75 -6.67 4.52 -6.38
CA PHE A 75 -6.19 3.75 -5.25
C PHE A 75 -6.94 2.42 -5.15
N LYS A 76 -8.27 2.46 -5.25
CA LYS A 76 -9.13 1.28 -5.28
C LYS A 76 -8.81 0.36 -6.47
N ALA A 77 -8.65 0.92 -7.66
CA ALA A 77 -8.29 0.16 -8.86
C ALA A 77 -6.94 -0.55 -8.72
N GLY A 78 -5.94 0.14 -8.15
CA GLY A 78 -4.63 -0.45 -7.88
C GLY A 78 -4.71 -1.59 -6.87
N LEU A 79 -5.44 -1.42 -5.78
CA LEU A 79 -5.62 -2.48 -4.79
C LEU A 79 -6.35 -3.71 -5.34
N ALA A 80 -7.32 -3.54 -6.24
CA ALA A 80 -8.02 -4.63 -6.90
C ALA A 80 -7.07 -5.55 -7.71
N VAL A 81 -6.01 -4.98 -8.31
CA VAL A 81 -4.97 -5.75 -9.02
C VAL A 81 -4.14 -6.63 -8.09
N CYS A 82 -4.03 -6.25 -6.82
CA CYS A 82 -3.16 -6.93 -5.87
C CYS A 82 -3.79 -8.11 -5.13
N VAL A 83 -5.05 -8.47 -5.42
CA VAL A 83 -5.79 -9.56 -4.74
C VAL A 83 -5.70 -9.41 -3.21
N PHE A 84 -5.77 -8.18 -2.71
CA PHE A 84 -6.06 -7.98 -1.29
C PHE A 84 -7.49 -8.42 -1.05
N ARG A 85 -7.73 -9.11 0.08
CA ARG A 85 -9.08 -9.52 0.49
C ARG A 85 -9.97 -8.27 0.63
N GLU A 86 -11.25 -8.42 0.30
CA GLU A 86 -12.25 -7.33 0.35
C GLU A 86 -12.34 -6.67 1.75
N ASP A 87 -12.01 -7.41 2.81
CA ASP A 87 -11.98 -6.96 4.21
C ASP A 87 -10.98 -5.84 4.52
N VAL A 88 -10.03 -5.56 3.61
CA VAL A 88 -9.12 -4.41 3.71
C VAL A 88 -9.83 -3.10 3.34
N PHE A 89 -10.79 -3.14 2.41
CA PHE A 89 -11.50 -1.95 1.94
C PHE A 89 -12.54 -1.47 2.95
N ASP A 90 -13.19 -2.39 3.67
CA ASP A 90 -14.19 -2.08 4.70
C ASP A 90 -13.62 -1.34 5.92
N LYS A 91 -12.29 -1.34 6.08
CA LYS A 91 -11.57 -0.63 7.16
C LYS A 91 -11.08 0.76 6.75
N LEU A 92 -11.26 1.14 5.49
CA LEU A 92 -10.82 2.42 4.93
C LEU A 92 -11.97 3.42 4.72
N SER A 93 -13.21 2.99 4.92
CA SER A 93 -14.44 3.81 4.94
C SER A 93 -14.78 4.29 6.34
#